data_AF-A0A1A8DVX5-F1
#
_entry.id   AF-A0A1A8DVX5-F1
#
_cell.length_a   1.000
_cell.length_b   1.000
_cell.length_c   1.000
_cell.angle_alpha   90.00
_cell.angle_beta   90.00
_cell.angle_gamma   90.00
#
_symmetry.space_group_name_H-M   'P 1'
#
loop_
_entity.id
_entity.type
_entity.pdbx_description
1 polymer ?
#
loop_
_entity_poly.entity_id
_entity_poly.type
_entity_poly.pdbx_seq_one_letter_code
_entity_poly.pdbx_strand_id
1 'polypeptide(L)'
;MGLRVLWIISHEGGENASIRFSRRFPTVEHRARILSGSSYVAVPEDSLILQPLLTELGISSSNKSYVAQRDDCIYRPRSPALELRLDGEKTLWPVLNVSQGSLILACLPLVDVPSETRPPLSSLLSVSQGLTLLAGLQTFLLGSGGKPYGDGLISRLEMLPSALLQVCPLGT
;
A
#
# COMPACT_ATOMS: atom_id res chain seq x y z
N MET A 1 -5.03 14.54 5.08
CA MET A 1 -4.52 13.97 3.82
C MET A 1 -3.02 13.80 3.92
N GLY A 2 -2.40 12.69 3.57
CA GLY A 2 -0.95 12.58 3.59
C GLY A 2 -0.54 11.34 2.83
N LEU A 3 -0.90 11.21 1.55
CA LEU A 3 -0.65 9.98 0.79
C LEU A 3 0.31 10.23 -0.35
N ARG A 4 1.40 9.46 -0.39
CA ARG A 4 2.42 9.52 -1.45
C ARG A 4 1.98 8.73 -2.67
N VAL A 5 1.37 7.57 -2.44
CA VAL A 5 0.91 6.67 -3.51
C VAL A 5 -0.17 5.70 -3.00
N LEU A 6 -1.03 5.28 -3.92
CA LEU A 6 -2.09 4.29 -3.76
C LEU A 6 -1.94 3.22 -4.85
N TRP A 7 -2.08 1.95 -4.47
CA TRP A 7 -2.07 0.79 -5.34
C TRP A 7 -3.30 -0.09 -5.11
N ILE A 8 -3.84 -0.62 -6.19
CA ILE A 8 -4.84 -1.69 -6.16
C ILE A 8 -4.30 -2.84 -7.00
N ILE A 9 -4.16 -3.99 -6.35
CA ILE A 9 -3.57 -5.20 -6.92
C ILE A 9 -4.62 -6.29 -6.87
N SER A 10 -4.79 -6.98 -8.00
CA SER A 10 -5.52 -8.25 -8.02
C SER A 10 -4.51 -9.39 -8.06
N HIS A 11 -4.75 -10.48 -7.33
CA HIS A 11 -4.01 -11.72 -7.48
C HIS A 11 -4.98 -12.88 -7.72
N GLU A 12 -4.73 -13.63 -8.79
CA GLU A 12 -5.47 -14.87 -9.07
C GLU A 12 -4.57 -16.06 -8.73
N GLY A 13 -5.00 -16.88 -7.77
CA GLY A 13 -4.36 -18.16 -7.45
C GLY A 13 -2.91 -18.10 -6.94
N GLY A 14 -2.43 -16.94 -6.49
CA GLY A 14 -1.09 -16.77 -5.90
C GLY A 14 0.04 -16.49 -6.91
N GLU A 15 -0.11 -16.88 -8.17
CA GLU A 15 0.95 -16.73 -9.18
C GLU A 15 0.75 -15.54 -10.14
N ASN A 16 -0.50 -15.16 -10.43
CA ASN A 16 -0.81 -14.06 -11.35
C ASN A 16 -1.30 -12.83 -10.59
N ALA A 17 -0.37 -12.09 -9.99
CA ALA A 17 -0.66 -10.79 -9.41
C ALA A 17 -0.41 -9.67 -10.45
N SER A 18 -1.31 -8.69 -10.49
CA SER A 18 -1.17 -7.52 -11.36
C SER A 18 -1.71 -6.26 -10.68
N ILE A 19 -1.04 -5.14 -10.92
CA ILE A 19 -1.48 -3.82 -10.48
C ILE A 19 -2.59 -3.38 -11.44
N ARG A 20 -3.81 -3.25 -10.91
CA ARG A 20 -4.99 -2.80 -11.66
C ARG A 20 -5.12 -1.29 -11.68
N PHE A 21 -4.64 -0.64 -10.63
CA PHE A 21 -4.65 0.81 -10.52
C PHE A 21 -3.50 1.28 -9.65
N SER A 22 -2.90 2.40 -10.04
CA SER A 22 -1.86 3.08 -9.30
C SER A 22 -2.05 4.59 -9.45
N ARG A 23 -1.90 5.31 -8.34
CA ARG A 23 -1.92 6.78 -8.34
C ARG A 23 -0.85 7.30 -7.41
N ARG A 24 0.04 8.12 -7.97
CA ARG A 24 1.09 8.84 -7.23
C ARG A 24 0.66 10.27 -7.02
N PHE A 25 1.07 10.85 -5.89
CA PHE A 25 0.76 12.23 -5.51
C PHE A 25 2.05 13.04 -5.40
N PRO A 26 2.48 13.71 -6.49
CA PRO A 26 3.77 14.39 -6.55
C PRO A 26 3.97 15.48 -5.49
N THR A 27 2.89 16.14 -5.08
CA THR A 27 2.87 17.18 -4.05
C THR A 27 3.31 16.64 -2.69
N VAL A 28 2.76 15.52 -2.24
CA VAL A 28 3.15 14.92 -0.96
C VAL A 28 4.45 14.12 -1.08
N GLU A 29 4.80 13.62 -2.27
CA GLU A 29 6.14 13.08 -2.53
C GLU A 29 7.24 14.15 -2.39
N HIS A 30 6.98 15.36 -2.86
CA HIS A 30 7.88 16.49 -2.68
C HIS A 30 8.03 16.88 -1.21
N ARG A 31 6.92 16.93 -0.46
CA ARG A 31 6.94 17.14 1.00
C ARG A 31 7.74 16.06 1.73
N ALA A 32 7.56 14.79 1.36
CA ALA A 32 8.33 13.67 1.92
C ALA A 32 9.84 13.86 1.74
N ARG A 33 10.26 14.33 0.55
CA ARG A 33 11.68 14.61 0.27
C ARG A 33 12.23 15.72 1.15
N ILE A 34 11.48 16.80 1.36
CA ILE A 34 11.90 17.92 2.20
C ILE A 34 12.02 17.48 3.67
N LEU A 35 11.03 16.73 4.17
CA LEU A 35 10.96 16.33 5.58
C LEU A 35 11.97 15.24 5.94
N SER A 36 12.15 14.25 5.07
CA SER A 36 13.03 13.11 5.34
C SER A 36 14.51 13.38 4.99
N GLY A 37 14.82 14.43 4.21
CA GLY A 37 16.19 14.81 3.89
C GLY A 37 17.04 13.64 3.35
N SER A 38 18.15 13.32 4.03
CA SER A 38 19.05 12.21 3.66
C SER A 38 18.42 10.81 3.82
N SER A 39 17.41 10.68 4.67
CA SER A 39 16.70 9.41 4.91
C SER A 39 15.53 9.18 3.94
N TYR A 40 15.33 10.09 2.98
CA TYR A 40 14.26 9.99 2.00
C TYR A 40 14.43 8.76 1.09
N VAL A 41 13.36 7.98 0.98
CA VAL A 41 13.24 6.88 0.02
C VAL A 41 12.14 7.22 -0.96
N ALA A 42 12.48 7.36 -2.24
CA ALA A 42 11.52 7.64 -3.31
C ALA A 42 10.58 6.46 -3.57
N VAL A 43 9.35 6.75 -3.99
CA VAL A 43 8.43 5.72 -4.48
C VAL A 43 8.97 5.15 -5.81
N PRO A 44 9.29 3.86 -5.89
CA PRO A 44 9.83 3.24 -7.10
C PRO A 44 8.74 2.99 -8.15
N GLU A 45 9.12 2.41 -9.28
CA GLU A 45 8.18 1.97 -10.32
C GLU A 45 7.23 0.87 -9.81
N ASP A 46 6.03 0.84 -10.37
CA ASP A 46 4.97 -0.07 -9.93
C ASP A 46 5.39 -1.55 -10.10
N SER A 47 6.15 -1.85 -11.16
CA SER A 47 6.75 -3.16 -11.42
C SER A 47 7.67 -3.64 -10.29
N LEU A 48 8.38 -2.72 -9.65
CA LEU A 48 9.35 -3.01 -8.57
C LEU A 48 8.69 -3.17 -7.20
N ILE A 49 7.45 -2.69 -7.02
CA ILE A 49 6.71 -2.80 -5.75
C ILE A 49 6.00 -4.15 -5.61
N LEU A 50 5.53 -4.70 -6.72
CA LEU A 50 4.61 -5.83 -6.70
C LEU A 50 5.22 -7.06 -6.00
N GLN A 51 6.43 -7.46 -6.39
CA GLN A 51 7.09 -8.64 -5.82
C GLN A 51 7.45 -8.51 -4.33
N PRO A 52 8.07 -7.39 -3.87
CA PRO A 52 8.29 -7.17 -2.45
C PRO A 52 7.00 -7.20 -1.63
N LEU A 53 5.94 -6.55 -2.10
CA LEU A 53 4.67 -6.49 -1.38
C LEU A 53 4.01 -7.88 -1.27
N LEU A 54 4.01 -8.68 -2.34
CA LEU A 54 3.45 -10.04 -2.29
C LEU A 54 4.27 -10.97 -1.39
N THR A 55 5.59 -10.78 -1.34
CA THR A 55 6.49 -11.57 -0.48
C THR A 55 6.22 -11.27 0.99
N GLU A 56 6.13 -9.99 1.36
CA GLU A 56 5.78 -9.54 2.72
C GLU A 56 4.38 -9.99 3.14
N LEU A 57 3.42 -10.02 2.21
CA LEU A 57 2.07 -10.54 2.46
C LEU A 57 1.98 -12.07 2.47
N GLY A 58 3.04 -12.78 2.10
CA GLY A 58 3.07 -14.24 2.04
C GLY A 58 2.21 -14.87 0.92
N ILE A 59 1.96 -14.11 -0.15
CA ILE A 59 1.08 -14.50 -1.27
C ILE A 59 1.87 -15.15 -2.43
N SER A 60 3.17 -14.87 -2.58
CA SER A 60 4.00 -15.52 -3.62
C SER A 60 4.21 -17.02 -3.34
N SER A 61 3.99 -17.88 -4.35
CA SER A 61 4.29 -19.33 -4.32
C SER A 61 4.75 -19.84 -5.69
N SER A 62 5.77 -20.70 -5.78
CA SER A 62 5.58 -22.17 -5.96
C SER A 62 6.45 -23.03 -5.03
N ASN A 63 7.32 -22.41 -4.25
CA ASN A 63 8.02 -23.01 -3.13
C ASN A 63 7.99 -21.94 -2.05
N LYS A 64 7.13 -22.07 -1.03
CA LYS A 64 7.14 -21.17 0.13
C LYS A 64 8.40 -21.45 0.93
N SER A 65 9.54 -21.05 0.38
CA SER A 65 10.81 -21.06 1.09
C SER A 65 10.61 -20.23 2.34
N TYR A 66 11.16 -20.74 3.43
CA TYR A 66 11.21 -20.00 4.68
C TYR A 66 11.86 -18.65 4.43
N VAL A 67 11.14 -17.59 4.74
CA VAL A 67 11.64 -16.22 4.74
C VAL A 67 11.73 -15.81 6.19
N ALA A 68 12.95 -15.77 6.75
CA ALA A 68 13.18 -15.48 8.17
C ALA A 68 12.47 -14.22 8.65
N GLN A 69 12.33 -13.22 7.78
CA GLN A 69 11.66 -11.96 8.09
C GLN A 69 10.15 -12.12 8.32
N ARG A 70 9.50 -13.11 7.68
CA ARG A 70 8.06 -13.39 7.73
C ARG A 70 7.71 -14.58 8.64
N ASP A 71 8.52 -15.62 8.57
CA ASP A 71 8.20 -16.95 9.10
C ASP A 71 8.85 -17.24 10.46
N ASP A 72 9.76 -16.38 10.94
CA ASP A 72 10.37 -16.55 12.26
C ASP A 72 9.34 -16.29 13.38
N CYS A 73 9.45 -17.02 14.49
CA CYS A 73 8.56 -16.95 15.65
C CYS A 73 8.57 -15.58 16.35
N ILE A 74 9.55 -14.73 16.02
CA ILE A 74 9.65 -13.35 16.48
C ILE A 74 8.68 -12.44 15.71
N TYR A 75 8.42 -12.73 14.43
CA TYR A 75 7.56 -11.91 13.58
C TYR A 75 6.10 -12.04 14.01
N ARG A 76 5.50 -10.90 14.37
CA ARG A 76 4.09 -10.82 14.74
C ARG A 76 3.35 -9.99 13.69
N PRO A 77 2.66 -10.62 12.73
CA PRO A 77 1.82 -9.90 11.78
C PRO A 77 0.58 -9.40 12.52
N ARG A 78 0.70 -8.25 13.19
CA ARG A 78 -0.40 -7.60 13.92
C ARG A 78 -0.67 -6.18 13.46
N SER A 79 0.17 -5.62 12.58
CA SER A 79 0.03 -4.25 12.09
C SER A 79 -0.37 -4.26 10.61
N PRO A 80 -1.36 -3.43 10.21
CA PRO A 80 -1.65 -3.23 8.79
C PRO A 80 -0.56 -2.42 8.08
N ALA A 81 0.45 -1.94 8.80
CA ALA A 81 1.63 -1.26 8.25
C ALA A 81 2.81 -2.24 8.11
N LEU A 82 3.31 -2.34 6.88
CA LEU A 82 4.44 -3.15 6.47
C LEU A 82 5.71 -2.31 6.27
N GLU A 83 6.84 -2.99 6.32
CA GLU A 83 8.14 -2.50 5.91
C GLU A 83 8.51 -3.15 4.59
N LEU A 84 8.41 -2.43 3.48
CA LEU A 84 8.82 -2.98 2.18
C LEU A 84 10.29 -2.67 1.94
N ARG A 85 11.12 -3.70 1.98
CA ARG A 85 12.54 -3.60 1.59
C ARG A 85 12.64 -3.57 0.08
N LEU A 86 13.26 -2.52 -0.44
CA LEU A 86 13.62 -2.34 -1.84
C LEU A 86 15.08 -2.74 -2.06
N ASP A 87 15.49 -2.83 -3.32
CA ASP A 87 16.88 -3.06 -3.68
C ASP A 87 17.80 -1.97 -3.09
N GLY A 88 18.94 -2.38 -2.51
CA GLY A 88 19.98 -1.48 -2.02
C GLY A 88 19.70 -0.86 -0.64
N GLU A 89 19.27 -1.67 0.34
CA GLU A 89 19.06 -1.30 1.76
C GLU A 89 17.98 -0.25 2.04
N LYS A 90 17.25 0.20 1.02
CA LYS A 90 16.18 1.19 1.17
C LYS A 90 14.89 0.51 1.60
N THR A 91 14.21 1.09 2.59
CA THR A 91 12.93 0.55 3.08
C THR A 91 11.83 1.59 2.96
N LEU A 92 10.71 1.22 2.33
CA LEU A 92 9.48 2.00 2.36
C LEU A 92 8.70 1.64 3.63
N TRP A 93 8.43 2.65 4.44
CA TRP A 93 7.65 2.50 5.65
C TRP A 93 6.90 3.80 5.97
N PRO A 94 5.69 3.72 6.51
CA PRO A 94 4.84 2.54 6.67
C PRO A 94 4.03 2.27 5.41
N VAL A 95 4.09 1.07 4.83
CA VAL A 95 3.19 0.68 3.73
C VAL A 95 1.94 0.06 4.30
N LEU A 96 0.82 0.75 4.18
CA LEU A 96 -0.47 0.26 4.66
C LEU A 96 -1.08 -0.67 3.64
N ASN A 97 -1.72 -1.74 4.11
CA ASN A 97 -2.46 -2.63 3.24
C ASN A 97 -3.76 -3.11 3.88
N VAL A 98 -4.73 -3.42 3.03
CA VAL A 98 -5.92 -4.19 3.38
C VAL A 98 -6.17 -5.19 2.27
N SER A 99 -6.33 -6.47 2.63
CA SER A 99 -6.60 -7.56 1.69
C SER A 99 -8.01 -8.11 1.90
N GLN A 100 -8.72 -8.37 0.81
CA GLN A 100 -9.99 -9.09 0.84
C GLN A 100 -10.11 -9.98 -0.41
N GLY A 101 -10.12 -11.30 -0.17
CA GLY A 101 -10.10 -12.27 -1.25
C GLY A 101 -8.86 -12.10 -2.12
N SER A 102 -9.06 -11.89 -3.41
CA SER A 102 -8.01 -11.65 -4.41
C SER A 102 -7.54 -10.22 -4.54
N LEU A 103 -8.20 -9.27 -3.87
CA LEU A 103 -7.90 -7.86 -3.99
C LEU A 103 -7.04 -7.39 -2.83
N ILE A 104 -5.95 -6.71 -3.14
CA ILE A 104 -5.04 -6.07 -2.19
C ILE A 104 -5.08 -4.58 -2.49
N LEU A 105 -5.48 -3.79 -1.50
CA LEU A 105 -5.37 -2.34 -1.54
C LEU A 105 -4.20 -1.93 -0.68
N ALA A 106 -3.29 -1.13 -1.21
CA ALA A 106 -2.13 -0.67 -0.46
C ALA A 106 -1.88 0.82 -0.69
N CYS A 107 -1.34 1.51 0.31
CA CYS A 107 -0.93 2.89 0.16
C CYS A 107 0.30 3.22 1.01
N LEU A 108 1.04 4.23 0.59
CA LEU A 108 2.17 4.77 1.35
C LEU A 108 1.81 6.17 1.86
N PRO A 109 1.46 6.32 3.14
CA PRO A 109 1.33 7.63 3.77
C PRO A 109 2.66 8.38 3.90
N LEU A 110 2.52 9.70 4.10
CA LEU A 110 3.57 10.61 4.51
C LEU A 110 3.82 10.47 6.01
N VAL A 111 5.09 10.41 6.42
CA VAL A 111 5.49 10.47 7.82
C VAL A 111 6.01 11.88 8.07
N ASP A 112 5.21 12.71 8.75
CA ASP A 112 5.51 14.12 9.01
C ASP A 112 6.40 14.33 10.26
N VAL A 113 7.21 13.33 10.64
CA VAL A 113 8.07 13.35 11.84
C VAL A 113 9.53 13.15 11.41
N PRO A 114 10.50 13.88 12.00
CA PRO A 114 11.93 13.70 11.73
C PRO A 114 12.38 12.24 11.91
N SER A 115 13.27 11.80 11.03
CA SER A 115 13.62 10.39 10.81
C SER A 115 14.56 9.75 11.83
N GLU A 116 14.93 10.45 12.89
CA GLU A 116 15.91 9.95 13.88
C GLU A 116 15.37 8.75 14.67
N THR A 117 14.05 8.66 14.87
CA THR A 117 13.39 7.45 15.42
C THR A 117 12.05 7.23 14.73
N ARG A 118 11.74 5.98 14.38
CA ARG A 118 10.41 5.65 13.83
C ARG A 118 9.36 5.87 14.93
N PRO A 119 8.43 6.84 14.77
CA PRO A 119 7.40 7.07 15.77
C PRO A 119 6.43 5.88 15.82
N PRO A 120 5.74 5.67 16.94
CA PRO A 120 4.71 4.64 17.02
C PRO A 120 3.60 4.92 15.99
N LEU A 121 3.12 3.88 15.30
CA LEU A 121 2.11 4.03 14.24
C LEU A 121 0.83 4.73 14.74
N SER A 122 0.49 4.54 16.02
CA SER A 122 -0.65 5.19 16.67
C SER A 122 -0.53 6.71 16.79
N SER A 123 0.68 7.27 16.76
CA SER A 123 0.88 8.73 16.77
C SER A 123 0.83 9.36 15.38
N LEU A 124 0.74 8.55 14.32
CA LEU A 124 0.74 9.03 12.94
C LEU A 124 -0.68 9.17 12.41
N LEU A 125 -1.18 10.41 12.35
CA LEU A 125 -2.51 10.69 11.78
C LEU A 125 -2.66 10.21 10.33
N SER A 126 -1.58 10.30 9.54
CA SER A 126 -1.54 9.83 8.16
C SER A 126 -1.78 8.32 8.03
N VAL A 127 -1.41 7.54 9.06
CA VAL A 127 -1.69 6.10 9.12
C VAL A 127 -3.18 5.85 9.28
N SER A 128 -3.83 6.51 10.25
CA SER A 128 -5.28 6.39 10.45
C SER A 128 -6.07 6.82 9.22
N GLN A 129 -5.67 7.94 8.60
CA GLN A 129 -6.30 8.42 7.37
C GLN A 129 -6.12 7.45 6.20
N GLY A 130 -4.93 6.88 6.04
CA GLY A 130 -4.65 5.88 5.02
C GLY A 130 -5.50 4.62 5.21
N LEU A 131 -5.63 4.11 6.43
CA LEU A 131 -6.49 2.96 6.74
C LEU A 131 -7.97 3.25 6.46
N THR A 132 -8.47 4.42 6.87
CA THR A 132 -9.85 4.85 6.58
C THR A 132 -10.10 4.93 5.08
N LEU A 133 -9.14 5.46 4.31
CA LEU A 133 -9.24 5.48 2.85
C LEU A 133 -9.27 4.06 2.27
N LEU A 134 -8.37 3.18 2.67
CA LEU A 134 -8.32 1.80 2.16
C LEU A 134 -9.63 1.06 2.48
N ALA A 135 -10.18 1.21 3.67
CA ALA A 135 -11.47 0.63 4.05
C ALA A 135 -12.64 1.20 3.22
N GLY A 136 -12.63 2.51 2.98
CA GLY A 136 -13.61 3.16 2.10
C GLY A 136 -13.52 2.68 0.65
N LEU A 137 -12.30 2.55 0.13
CA LEU A 137 -12.05 2.03 -1.23
C LEU A 137 -12.43 0.57 -1.37
N GLN A 138 -12.15 -0.25 -0.35
CA GLN A 138 -12.58 -1.64 -0.31
C GLN A 138 -14.11 -1.74 -0.39
N THR A 139 -14.82 -0.92 0.39
CA THR A 139 -16.30 -0.84 0.35
C THR A 139 -16.80 -0.36 -1.01
N PHE A 140 -16.14 0.65 -1.58
CA PHE A 140 -16.47 1.17 -2.91
C PHE A 140 -16.29 0.10 -3.99
N LEU A 141 -15.13 -0.55 -4.07
CA LEU A 141 -14.77 -1.51 -5.12
C LEU A 141 -15.57 -2.81 -5.04
N LEU A 142 -15.80 -3.33 -3.85
CA LEU A 142 -16.48 -4.62 -3.66
C LEU A 142 -18.00 -4.50 -3.54
N GLY A 143 -18.51 -3.29 -3.23
CA GLY A 143 -19.92 -3.06 -2.99
C GLY A 143 -20.46 -3.83 -1.77
N SER A 144 -21.77 -3.75 -1.53
CA SER A 144 -22.42 -4.51 -0.47
C SER A 144 -22.52 -6.00 -0.86
N GLY A 145 -21.49 -6.78 -0.53
CA GLY A 145 -21.50 -8.24 -0.65
C GLY A 145 -21.09 -8.83 -2.01
N GLY A 146 -20.45 -8.05 -2.89
CA GLY A 146 -19.99 -8.53 -4.19
C GLY A 146 -18.79 -9.47 -4.11
N LYS A 147 -18.73 -10.47 -5.00
CA LYS A 147 -17.51 -11.25 -5.24
C LYS A 147 -16.41 -10.29 -5.78
N PRO A 148 -15.12 -10.50 -5.46
CA PRO A 148 -14.02 -9.63 -5.91
C PRO A 148 -13.70 -9.76 -7.41
N TYR A 149 -14.69 -10.15 -8.22
CA TYR A 149 -14.56 -10.46 -9.64
C TYR A 149 -15.86 -10.12 -10.37
N GLY A 150 -15.74 -9.56 -11.57
CA GLY A 150 -16.86 -9.28 -12.49
C GLY A 150 -16.90 -7.83 -13.00
N ASP A 151 -17.81 -7.57 -13.94
CA ASP A 151 -17.97 -6.27 -14.62
C ASP A 151 -18.21 -5.09 -13.66
N GLY A 152 -18.80 -5.38 -12.49
CA GLY A 152 -19.02 -4.42 -11.41
C GLY A 152 -17.73 -3.92 -10.74
N LEU A 153 -16.64 -4.68 -10.76
CA LEU A 153 -15.34 -4.23 -10.26
C LEU A 153 -14.62 -3.38 -11.32
N ILE A 154 -14.67 -3.80 -12.59
CA ILE A 154 -14.04 -3.10 -13.71
C ILE A 154 -14.60 -1.69 -13.83
N SER A 155 -15.93 -1.55 -13.88
CA SER A 155 -16.60 -0.24 -13.94
C SER A 155 -16.24 0.67 -12.77
N ARG A 156 -16.10 0.13 -11.55
CA ARG A 156 -15.69 0.93 -10.39
C ARG A 156 -14.22 1.33 -10.43
N LEU A 157 -13.34 0.47 -10.92
CA LEU A 157 -11.94 0.82 -11.17
C LEU A 157 -11.82 1.93 -12.23
N GLU A 158 -12.66 1.91 -13.27
CA GLU A 158 -12.73 2.97 -14.27
C GLU A 158 -13.24 4.31 -13.69
N MET A 159 -14.17 4.25 -12.73
CA MET A 159 -14.67 5.44 -12.01
C MET A 159 -13.70 5.96 -10.94
N LEU A 160 -12.75 5.14 -10.52
CA LEU A 160 -11.86 5.44 -9.40
C LEU A 160 -11.01 6.71 -9.57
N PRO A 161 -10.40 7.01 -10.74
CA PRO A 161 -9.68 8.27 -10.95
C PRO A 161 -10.52 9.50 -10.60
N SER A 162 -11.77 9.53 -11.06
CA SER A 162 -12.73 10.61 -10.84
C SER A 162 -13.13 10.71 -9.37
N ALA A 163 -13.41 9.58 -8.72
CA ALA A 163 -13.73 9.55 -7.30
C ALA A 163 -12.55 10.05 -6.44
N LEU A 164 -11.33 9.62 -6.76
CA LEU A 164 -10.13 10.07 -6.05
C LEU A 164 -9.82 11.55 -6.29
N LEU A 165 -10.20 12.12 -7.44
CA LEU A 165 -10.11 13.57 -7.66
C LEU A 165 -11.03 14.36 -6.72
N GLN A 166 -12.18 13.81 -6.35
CA GLN A 166 -13.10 14.48 -5.43
C GLN A 166 -12.68 14.32 -3.97
N VAL A 167 -12.17 13.15 -3.58
CA VAL A 167 -11.87 12.82 -2.18
C VAL A 167 -10.43 13.21 -1.79
N CYS A 168 -9.47 13.05 -2.69
CA CYS A 168 -8.04 13.31 -2.43
C CYS A 168 -7.32 13.85 -3.68
N PRO A 169 -7.72 15.02 -4.23
CA PRO A 169 -7.23 15.52 -5.52
C PRO A 169 -5.71 15.59 -5.61
N LEU A 170 -5.07 16.06 -4.53
CA LEU A 170 -3.63 16.28 -4.45
C LEU A 170 -2.94 15.30 -3.49
N GLY A 171 -3.59 14.22 -3.08
CA GLY A 171 -3.11 13.32 -2.02
C GLY A 171 -3.21 13.93 -0.61
N THR A 172 -3.24 15.27 -0.56
CA THR A 172 -3.16 16.20 0.59
C THR A 172 -1.96 15.94 1.49
#